data_AF-A0A9E5EZA9-F1
#
_entry.id   AF-A0A9E5EZA9-F1
#
_cell.length_a   1.000
_cell.length_b   1.000
_cell.length_c   1.000
_cell.angle_alpha   90.00
_cell.angle_beta   90.00
_cell.angle_gamma   90.00
#
_symmetry.space_group_name_H-M   'P 1'
#
loop_
_entity.id
_entity.type
_entity.pdbx_description
1 polymer ?
#
loop_
_entity_poly.entity_id
_entity_poly.type
_entity_poly.pdbx_seq_one_letter_code
_entity_poly.pdbx_strand_id
1 'polypeptide(L)'
;MKKISPLILILAITLGTYLNSSTLDAADNPKASVFKHLKKGQIVTLKDNGHNYSIQVLPNLPIGHKIVEIGSDYLVIEDAASAFTFYIPVTSIKAISFLNGKFGIEK
;
A
#
# COMPACT_ATOMS: atom_id res chain seq x y z
N MET A 1 -24.58 -44.45 22.24
CA MET A 1 -24.14 -43.09 22.63
C MET A 1 -22.62 -43.04 22.57
N LYS A 2 -22.05 -42.34 21.59
CA LYS A 2 -20.60 -42.37 21.29
C LYS A 2 -19.89 -41.39 22.23
N LYS A 3 -19.08 -41.90 23.17
CA LYS A 3 -18.34 -41.09 24.15
C LYS A 3 -17.18 -40.38 23.42
N ILE A 4 -17.27 -39.07 23.30
CA ILE A 4 -16.22 -38.24 22.69
C ILE A 4 -15.09 -38.13 23.71
N SER A 5 -13.90 -38.59 23.33
CA SER A 5 -12.72 -38.58 24.19
C SER A 5 -12.25 -37.13 24.44
N PRO A 6 -11.90 -36.75 25.68
CA PRO A 6 -11.45 -35.39 26.01
C PRO A 6 -10.19 -34.96 25.23
N LEU A 7 -9.43 -35.93 24.71
CA LEU A 7 -8.27 -35.67 23.84
C LEU A 7 -8.65 -35.03 22.50
N ILE A 8 -9.84 -35.37 21.96
CA ILE A 8 -10.35 -34.78 20.71
C ILE A 8 -10.76 -33.31 20.93
N LEU A 9 -11.22 -32.98 22.13
CA LEU A 9 -11.63 -31.62 22.48
C LEU A 9 -10.41 -30.67 22.56
N ILE A 10 -9.28 -31.16 23.08
CA ILE A 10 -8.05 -30.36 23.22
C ILE A 10 -7.40 -30.10 21.85
N LEU A 11 -7.40 -31.09 20.95
CA LEU A 11 -6.81 -30.95 19.62
C LEU A 11 -7.58 -29.94 18.74
N ALA A 12 -8.90 -29.82 18.92
CA ALA A 12 -9.72 -28.84 18.22
C ALA A 12 -9.42 -27.39 18.66
N ILE A 13 -9.07 -27.17 19.94
CA ILE A 13 -8.76 -25.84 20.46
C ILE A 13 -7.41 -25.35 19.93
N THR A 14 -6.42 -26.24 19.83
CA THR A 14 -5.09 -25.89 19.30
C THR A 14 -5.09 -25.59 17.80
N LEU A 15 -6.04 -26.12 17.02
CA LEU A 15 -6.13 -25.84 15.59
C LEU A 15 -6.87 -24.53 15.30
N GLY A 16 -7.79 -24.11 16.18
CA GLY A 16 -8.55 -22.87 16.03
C GLY A 16 -7.70 -21.60 16.21
N THR A 17 -6.60 -21.65 16.96
CA THR A 17 -5.73 -20.49 17.20
C THR A 17 -4.83 -20.14 16.02
N TYR A 18 -4.58 -21.07 15.09
CA TYR A 18 -3.76 -20.82 13.89
C TYR A 18 -4.55 -20.17 12.75
N LEU A 19 -5.88 -20.07 12.86
CA LEU A 19 -6.75 -19.46 11.84
C LEU A 19 -7.15 -18.02 12.16
N ASN A 20 -6.66 -17.45 13.28
CA ASN A 20 -6.69 -16.00 13.48
C ASN A 20 -5.57 -15.37 12.66
N SER A 21 -5.74 -15.40 11.34
CA SER A 21 -5.15 -14.42 10.45
C SER A 21 -5.55 -13.06 11.00
N SER A 22 -4.60 -12.41 11.68
CA SER A 22 -4.70 -11.02 12.08
C SER A 22 -4.84 -10.18 10.81
N THR A 23 -6.08 -9.99 10.37
CA THR A 23 -6.46 -8.81 9.61
C THR A 23 -6.31 -7.67 10.61
N LEU A 24 -5.10 -7.11 10.69
CA LEU A 24 -4.97 -5.71 11.06
C LEU A 24 -5.81 -4.99 10.01
N ASP A 25 -7.06 -4.69 10.36
CA ASP A 25 -7.79 -3.61 9.74
C ASP A 25 -6.88 -2.40 9.94
N ALA A 26 -6.16 -2.04 8.88
CA ALA A 26 -5.41 -0.81 8.80
C ALA A 26 -6.42 0.26 9.20
N ALA A 27 -6.25 0.78 10.41
CA ALA A 27 -7.18 1.71 11.02
C ALA A 27 -7.41 2.82 10.01
N ASP A 28 -8.63 2.87 9.47
CA ASP A 28 -9.12 3.92 8.59
C ASP A 28 -9.18 5.20 9.44
N ASN A 29 -8.01 5.80 9.63
CA ASN A 29 -7.85 7.05 10.34
C ASN A 29 -8.19 8.15 9.31
N PRO A 30 -9.36 8.80 9.42
CA PRO A 30 -9.79 9.82 8.47
C PRO A 30 -9.05 11.15 8.69
N LYS A 31 -8.06 11.19 9.60
CA LYS A 31 -7.20 12.35 9.86
C LYS A 31 -6.26 12.55 8.66
N ALA A 32 -6.76 13.27 7.66
CA ALA A 32 -5.98 13.93 6.60
C ALA A 32 -4.67 13.21 6.25
N SER A 33 -4.75 11.93 5.86
CA SER A 33 -3.57 11.19 5.44
C SER A 33 -2.91 11.98 4.31
N VAL A 34 -1.59 12.15 4.39
CA VAL A 34 -0.80 12.81 3.33
C VAL A 34 -1.06 12.13 1.98
N PHE A 35 -1.49 10.86 2.01
CA PHE A 35 -1.84 10.04 0.84
C PHE A 35 -3.31 10.08 0.43
N LYS A 36 -4.16 10.93 1.04
CA LYS A 36 -5.62 10.98 0.81
C LYS A 36 -6.02 11.08 -0.68
N HIS A 37 -5.16 11.68 -1.50
CA HIS A 37 -5.40 11.91 -2.92
C HIS A 37 -4.78 10.82 -3.83
N LEU A 38 -4.06 9.86 -3.26
CA LEU A 38 -3.49 8.73 -3.97
C LEU A 38 -4.47 7.56 -3.98
N LYS A 39 -4.36 6.71 -5.00
CA LYS A 39 -5.18 5.50 -5.13
C LYS A 39 -4.30 4.29 -5.40
N LYS A 40 -4.70 3.14 -4.85
CA LYS A 40 -4.10 1.85 -5.23
C LYS A 40 -4.28 1.61 -6.74
N GLY A 41 -3.25 1.07 -7.37
CA GLY A 41 -3.17 0.84 -8.82
C GLY A 41 -2.73 2.06 -9.63
N GLN A 42 -2.62 3.24 -9.01
CA GLN A 42 -2.19 4.46 -9.71
C GLN A 42 -0.70 4.39 -10.06
N ILE A 43 -0.35 4.83 -11.26
CA ILE A 43 1.04 4.99 -11.71
C ILE A 43 1.56 6.35 -11.27
N VAL A 44 2.71 6.36 -10.62
CA VAL A 44 3.40 7.55 -10.11
C VAL A 44 4.89 7.49 -10.46
N THR A 45 5.54 8.64 -10.47
CA THR A 45 7.00 8.72 -10.54
C THR A 45 7.55 8.95 -9.15
N LEU A 46 8.53 8.12 -8.75
CA LEU A 46 9.34 8.38 -7.57
C LEU A 46 10.61 9.11 -8.02
N LYS A 47 10.84 10.31 -7.51
CA LYS A 47 12.09 11.06 -7.70
C LYS A 47 12.88 11.03 -6.40
N ASP A 48 14.11 10.53 -6.45
CA ASP A 48 15.07 10.64 -5.37
C ASP A 48 15.73 12.02 -5.36
N ASN A 49 15.72 12.70 -4.21
CA ASN A 49 16.40 13.98 -3.98
C ASN A 49 17.62 13.84 -3.04
N GLY A 50 18.14 12.62 -2.85
CA GLY A 50 19.28 12.28 -2.01
C GLY A 50 18.92 11.95 -0.56
N HIS A 51 18.15 12.81 0.10
CA HIS A 51 17.73 12.62 1.50
C HIS A 51 16.25 12.22 1.67
N ASN A 52 15.47 12.41 0.61
CA ASN A 52 14.03 12.23 0.62
C ASN A 52 13.54 12.00 -0.81
N TYR A 53 12.31 11.51 -0.90
CA TYR A 53 11.63 11.26 -2.14
C TYR A 53 10.56 12.32 -2.43
N SER A 54 10.34 12.58 -3.71
CA SER A 54 9.15 13.29 -4.19
C SER A 54 8.32 12.37 -5.06
N ILE A 55 7.02 12.31 -4.78
CA ILE A 55 6.07 11.53 -5.56
C ILE A 55 5.40 12.48 -6.55
N GLN A 56 5.45 12.14 -7.84
CA GLN A 56 4.78 12.90 -8.88
C GLN A 56 3.65 12.08 -9.48
N VAL A 57 2.47 12.68 -9.49
CA VAL A 57 1.27 12.14 -10.09
C VAL A 57 1.04 12.90 -11.39
N LEU A 58 1.23 12.22 -12.53
CA LEU A 58 0.89 12.79 -13.83
C LEU A 58 -0.19 11.93 -14.51
N PRO A 59 -1.10 12.55 -15.27
CA PRO A 59 -2.10 11.82 -16.04
C PRO A 59 -1.45 11.05 -17.18
N ASN A 60 -1.96 9.84 -17.46
CA ASN A 60 -1.59 9.00 -18.61
C ASN A 60 -0.11 8.65 -18.73
N LEU A 61 0.57 8.33 -17.61
CA LEU A 61 1.93 7.78 -17.68
C LEU A 61 1.92 6.38 -18.31
N PRO A 62 2.70 6.13 -19.38
CA PRO A 62 2.83 4.78 -19.92
C PRO A 62 3.71 3.88 -19.04
N ILE A 63 4.67 4.47 -18.30
CA ILE A 63 5.68 3.75 -17.51
C ILE A 63 5.96 4.53 -16.23
N GLY A 64 5.94 3.85 -15.09
CA GLY A 64 6.23 4.42 -13.78
C GLY A 64 6.10 3.36 -12.67
N HIS A 65 6.12 3.80 -11.42
CA HIS A 65 5.89 2.93 -10.28
C HIS A 65 4.41 2.82 -9.99
N LYS A 66 3.92 1.62 -9.71
CA LYS A 66 2.51 1.36 -9.39
C LYS A 66 2.32 1.36 -7.88
N ILE A 67 1.35 2.11 -7.37
CA ILE A 67 0.96 2.04 -5.95
C ILE A 67 0.25 0.71 -5.70
N VAL A 68 0.78 -0.12 -4.81
CA VAL A 68 0.20 -1.43 -4.47
C VAL A 68 -0.44 -1.46 -3.09
N GLU A 69 -0.04 -0.55 -2.19
CA GLU A 69 -0.61 -0.40 -0.85
C GLU A 69 -0.42 1.03 -0.35
N ILE A 70 -1.42 1.50 0.41
CA ILE A 70 -1.40 2.80 1.10
C ILE A 70 -1.67 2.51 2.57
N GLY A 71 -0.64 2.65 3.40
CA GLY A 71 -0.76 2.57 4.85
C GLY A 71 -1.09 3.94 5.47
N SER A 72 -1.25 3.97 6.79
CA SER A 72 -1.44 5.20 7.55
C SER A 72 -0.22 6.14 7.49
N ASP A 73 0.97 5.57 7.39
CA ASP A 73 2.26 6.23 7.57
C ASP A 73 3.33 5.72 6.57
N TYR A 74 2.93 4.92 5.58
CA TYR A 74 3.80 4.46 4.51
C TYR A 74 3.05 4.27 3.19
N LEU A 75 3.82 4.24 2.11
CA LEU A 75 3.35 3.91 0.77
C LEU A 75 4.16 2.73 0.25
N VAL A 76 3.50 1.76 -0.37
CA VAL A 76 4.18 0.68 -1.08
C VAL A 76 4.00 0.86 -2.56
N ILE A 77 5.12 0.91 -3.28
CA ILE A 77 5.14 1.01 -4.73
C ILE A 77 5.92 -0.14 -5.34
N GLU A 78 5.52 -0.55 -6.52
CA GLU A 78 6.15 -1.57 -7.32
C GLU A 78 6.76 -0.91 -8.56
N ASP A 79 7.94 -1.36 -9.00
CA ASP A 79 8.53 -0.87 -10.24
C ASP A 79 7.74 -1.32 -11.49
N ALA A 80 8.01 -0.69 -12.63
CA ALA A 80 7.30 -0.98 -13.88
C ALA A 80 7.46 -2.44 -14.35
N ALA A 81 8.54 -3.12 -13.94
CA ALA A 81 8.83 -4.50 -14.28
C ALA A 81 8.28 -5.51 -13.27
N SER A 82 7.64 -5.06 -12.18
CA SER A 82 7.20 -5.91 -11.06
C SER A 82 8.32 -6.73 -10.42
N ALA A 83 9.57 -6.29 -10.56
CA ALA A 83 10.76 -6.95 -10.05
C ALA A 83 11.08 -6.51 -8.61
N PHE A 84 10.70 -5.28 -8.24
CA PHE A 84 11.00 -4.69 -6.95
C PHE A 84 9.78 -4.05 -6.32
N THR A 85 9.63 -4.27 -5.02
CA THR A 85 8.65 -3.60 -4.18
C THR A 85 9.37 -2.72 -3.17
N PHE A 86 8.96 -1.45 -3.09
CA PHE A 86 9.56 -0.44 -2.22
C PHE A 86 8.56 -0.01 -1.15
N TYR A 87 8.97 -0.12 0.11
CA TYR A 87 8.26 0.41 1.27
C TYR A 87 8.81 1.80 1.60
N ILE A 88 7.98 2.83 1.48
CA ILE A 88 8.38 4.23 1.62
C ILE A 88 7.67 4.83 2.83
N PRO A 89 8.37 5.09 3.94
CA PRO A 89 7.80 5.80 5.09
C PRO A 89 7.38 7.21 4.72
N VAL A 90 6.28 7.71 5.29
CA VAL A 90 5.80 9.08 5.07
C VAL A 90 6.85 10.13 5.45
N THR A 91 7.69 9.84 6.44
CA THR A 91 8.80 10.70 6.88
C THR A 91 9.88 10.89 5.81
N SER A 92 9.99 9.95 4.86
CA SER A 92 10.93 10.03 3.75
C SER A 92 10.38 10.82 2.56
N ILE A 93 9.11 11.24 2.61
CA ILE A 93 8.43 11.93 1.50
C ILE A 93 8.46 13.42 1.76
N LYS A 94 9.17 14.14 0.89
CA LYS A 94 9.22 15.61 0.95
C LYS A 94 7.96 16.26 0.40
N ALA A 95 7.41 15.71 -0.68
CA ALA A 95 6.24 16.27 -1.34
C ALA A 95 5.53 15.24 -2.22
N ILE A 96 4.23 15.45 -2.40
CA ILE A 96 3.41 14.79 -3.41
C ILE A 96 2.88 15.88 -4.34
N SER A 97 3.28 15.83 -5.61
CA SER A 97 2.92 16.83 -6.61
C SER A 97 1.95 16.25 -7.62
N PHE A 98 0.86 16.98 -7.85
CA PHE A 98 -0.11 16.66 -8.89
C PHE A 98 0.10 17.62 -10.05
N LEU A 99 0.31 17.09 -11.25
CA LEU A 99 0.37 17.92 -12.43
C LEU A 99 -1.04 18.44 -12.74
N ASN A 100 -1.30 19.70 -12.41
CA ASN A 100 -2.52 20.40 -12.82
C ASN A 100 -2.33 20.91 -14.25
N GLY A 101 -2.74 20.11 -15.25
CA GLY A 101 -2.72 20.54 -16.64
C GLY A 101 -3.11 19.44 -17.61
N LYS A 102 -3.92 19.79 -18.62
CA LYS A 102 -4.10 18.98 -19.83
C LYS A 102 -2.72 18.90 -20.49
N PHE A 103 -2.17 17.70 -20.67
CA PHE A 103 -1.02 17.50 -21.55
C PHE A 103 -1.39 18.09 -22.90
N GLY A 104 -0.77 19.22 -23.25
CA GLY A 104 -0.98 19.89 -24.53
C GLY A 104 -0.54 18.97 -25.65
N ILE A 105 -1.51 18.40 -26.33
CA ILE A 105 -1.42 18.10 -27.76
C ILE A 105 -2.55 18.87 -28.42
N GLU A 106 -2.40 20.19 -28.52
CA GLU A 106 -2.94 20.86 -29.69
C GLU A 106 -2.10 20.37 -30.87
N LYS A 107 -2.73 19.54 -31.71
CA LYS A 107 -2.26 19.24 -33.06
C LYS A 107 -2.72 20.33 -34.01
#